data_AF-A0A3N5YX71-F1
#
_entry.id   AF-A0A3N5YX71-F1
#
_cell.length_a   1.000
_cell.length_b   1.000
_cell.length_c   1.000
_cell.angle_alpha   90.00
_cell.angle_beta   90.00
_cell.angle_gamma   90.00
#
_symmetry.space_group_name_H-M   'P 1'
#
loop_
_entity.id
_entity.type
_entity.pdbx_description
1 polymer ?
#
loop_
_entity_poly.entity_id
_entity_poly.type
_entity_poly.pdbx_seq_one_letter_code
_entity_poly.pdbx_strand_id
1 'polypeptide(L)' 'MIVVIDNYDSFTYNLVQYLRVLGTAVEVFRNDAVTLPEIERRDPLGIVISPGPG' A
#
# COMPACT_ATOMS: atom_id res chain seq x y z
N MET A 1 1.21 -9.59 -5.56
CA MET A 1 0.39 -8.57 -4.86
C MET A 1 1.27 -7.37 -4.55
N ILE A 2 0.73 -6.16 -4.61
CA ILE A 2 1.41 -4.94 -4.16
C ILE A 2 0.85 -4.51 -2.82
N VAL A 3 1.73 -4.17 -1.88
CA VAL A 3 1.36 -3.56 -0.61
C VAL A 3 1.50 -2.05 -0.72
N VAL A 4 0.48 -1.32 -0.34
CA VAL A 4 0.50 0.14 -0.25
C VAL A 4 0.50 0.55 1.22
N ILE A 5 1.53 1.29 1.64
CA ILE A 5 1.60 1.91 2.96
C ILE A 5 1.10 3.34 2.84
N ASP A 6 -0.05 3.60 3.45
CA ASP A 6 -0.74 4.87 3.46
C ASP A 6 -0.33 5.71 4.67
N ASN A 7 0.47 6.76 4.44
CA ASN A 7 0.86 7.75 5.44
C ASN A 7 -0.19 8.85 5.61
N TYR A 8 -1.49 8.53 5.54
CA TYR A 8 -2.58 9.51 5.66
C TYR A 8 -2.66 10.49 4.49
N ASP A 9 -2.38 9.99 3.29
CA ASP A 9 -2.46 10.78 2.05
C ASP A 9 -3.86 10.82 1.45
N SER A 10 -4.22 11.98 0.92
CA SER A 10 -5.51 12.20 0.26
C SER A 10 -5.60 11.51 -1.11
N PHE A 11 -4.48 11.14 -1.72
CA PHE A 11 -4.43 10.53 -3.05
C PHE A 11 -4.19 9.00 -3.04
N THR A 12 -4.05 8.36 -1.88
CA THR A 12 -3.85 6.90 -1.78
C THR A 12 -4.85 6.10 -2.60
N TYR A 13 -6.14 6.48 -2.57
CA TYR A 13 -7.17 5.76 -3.31
C TYR A 13 -7.05 5.90 -4.82
N ASN A 14 -6.57 7.04 -5.34
CA ASN A 14 -6.31 7.20 -6.76
C ASN A 14 -5.21 6.23 -7.23
N LEU A 15 -4.12 6.14 -6.47
CA LEU A 15 -3.02 5.20 -6.75
C LEU A 15 -3.50 3.75 -6.74
N VAL A 16 -4.26 3.36 -5.71
CA VAL A 16 -4.81 2.00 -5.58
C VAL A 16 -5.74 1.65 -6.74
N GLN A 17 -6.55 2.61 -7.21
CA GLN A 17 -7.40 2.41 -8.39
C GLN A 17 -6.58 2.12 -9.65
N TYR A 18 -5.51 2.88 -9.92
CA TYR A 18 -4.65 2.63 -11.08
C TYR A 18 -4.02 1.24 -11.03
N LEU A 19 -3.47 0.84 -9.89
CA LEU A 19 -2.87 -0.49 -9.71
C LEU A 19 -3.89 -1.63 -9.94
N ARG A 20 -5.13 -1.45 -9.45
CA ARG A 20 -6.21 -2.42 -9.68
C ARG A 20 -6.65 -2.49 -11.13
N VAL A 21 -6.71 -1.36 -11.85
CA VAL A 21 -7.01 -1.33 -13.30
C VAL A 21 -5.95 -2.09 -14.09
N LEU A 22 -4.68 -2.07 -13.66
CA LEU A 22 -3.60 -2.86 -14.24
C LEU A 22 -3.65 -4.36 -13.87
N GLY A 23 -4.73 -4.83 -13.22
CA GLY A 23 -4.92 -6.24 -12.87
C GLY A 23 -4.11 -6.71 -11.66
N THR A 24 -3.55 -5.79 -10.87
CA THR A 24 -2.72 -6.14 -9.71
C THR A 24 -3.57 -6.24 -8.45
N ALA A 25 -3.41 -7.32 -7.69
CA ALA A 25 -3.95 -7.42 -6.33
C ALA A 25 -3.23 -6.44 -5.41
N VAL A 26 -4.00 -5.61 -4.69
CA VAL A 26 -3.48 -4.55 -3.82
C VAL A 26 -4.07 -4.66 -2.43
N GLU A 27 -3.20 -4.63 -1.43
CA GLU A 27 -3.55 -4.47 -0.02
C GLU A 27 -3.02 -3.13 0.49
N VAL A 28 -3.81 -2.44 1.31
CA VAL A 28 -3.48 -1.10 1.82
C VAL A 28 -3.46 -1.14 3.34
N PHE A 29 -2.40 -0.62 3.94
CA PHE A 29 -2.27 -0.49 5.40
C PHE A 29 -1.90 0.95 5.75
N ARG A 30 -2.41 1.47 6.86
CA ARG A 30 -1.82 2.68 7.46
C ARG A 30 -0.42 2.36 7.98
N ASN A 31 0.47 3.34 7.98
CA ASN A 31 1.86 3.17 8.40
C ASN A 31 2.04 2.67 9.85
N ASP A 32 1.02 2.85 10.69
CA ASP A 32 0.96 2.51 12.10
C ASP A 32 0.07 1.27 12.38
N ALA A 33 -0.55 0.71 11.34
CA ALA A 33 -1.51 -0.40 11.45
C ALA A 33 -0.95 -1.76 11.00
N VAL A 34 0.33 -1.84 10.65
CA VAL A 34 0.99 -3.07 10.20
C VAL A 34 2.46 -3.11 10.61
N THR A 35 2.97 -4.29 10.89
CA THR A 35 4.38 -4.53 11.22
C THR A 35 5.16 -5.11 10.05
N LEU A 36 6.49 -4.93 10.04
CA LEU A 36 7.34 -5.51 8.99
C LEU A 36 7.20 -7.04 8.88
N PRO A 37 7.19 -7.84 9.98
CA PRO A 37 7.00 -9.29 9.87
C PRO A 37 5.63 -9.68 9.28
N GLU A 38 4.59 -8.87 9.48
CA GLU A 38 3.28 -9.11 8.84
C GLU A 38 3.32 -8.87 7.34
N ILE A 39 4.06 -7.84 6.89
CA ILE A 39 4.28 -7.57 5.46
C ILE A 39 5.14 -8.67 4.82
N GLU A 40 6.20 -9.11 5.48
CA GLU A 40 7.07 -10.18 4.97
C GLU A 40 6.30 -11.49 4.76
N ARG A 41 5.44 -11.87 5.71
CA ARG A 41 4.59 -13.07 5.59
C ARG A 41 3.60 -13.03 4.42
N ARG A 42 3.31 -11.84 3.89
CA ARG A 42 2.41 -11.64 2.75
C ARG A 42 3.09 -11.79 1.40
N ASP A 43 4.42 -11.90 1.36
CA ASP A 43 5.23 -12.08 0.14
C ASP A 43 4.84 -11.11 -1.00
N PRO A 44 4.89 -9.77 -0.77
CA PRO A 44 4.52 -8.81 -1.79
C PRO A 44 5.56 -8.75 -2.92
N LEU A 45 5.09 -8.56 -4.15
CA LEU A 45 5.95 -8.31 -5.32
C LEU A 45 6.64 -6.94 -5.25
N GLY A 46 6.09 -6.03 -4.46
CA GLY A 46 6.58 -4.67 -4.30
C GLY A 46 5.77 -3.91 -3.27
N ILE A 47 6.38 -2.86 -2.73
CA ILE A 47 5.79 -1.97 -1.74
C ILE A 47 5.77 -0.56 -2.32
N VAL A 48 4.63 0.11 -2.21
CA VAL A 48 4.49 1.54 -2.51
C VAL A 48 4.18 2.28 -1.22
N ILE A 49 4.99 3.29 -0.90
CA ILE A 49 4.77 4.15 0.26
C ILE A 49 4.15 5.43 -0.26
N SER A 50 2.94 5.77 0.19
CA SER A 50 2.29 7.02 -0.19
C SER A 50 3.06 8.20 0.40
N PRO A 51 2.89 9.41 -0.18
CA PRO A 51 3.16 10.66 0.55
C PRO A 51 2.37 10.72 1.86
N GLY A 52 2.55 11.77 2.64
CA GLY A 52 1.72 12.03 3.81
C GLY A 52 1.80 13.51 4.22
N PRO A 53 0.84 14.01 5.01
CA PRO A 53 1.04 15.26 5.72
C PRO A 53 2.25 15.11 6.64
N GLY A 54 3.20 16.04 6.53
CA GLY A 54 4.47 16.01 7.28
C GLY A 54 4.30 16.09 8.79
#